data_AF-A0A417HRH2-F1
#
_entry.id   AF-A0A417HRH2-F1
#
_cell.length_a   1.000
_cell.length_b   1.000
_cell.length_c   1.000
_cell.angle_alpha   90.00
_cell.angle_beta   90.00
_cell.angle_gamma   90.00
#
_symmetry.space_group_name_H-M   'P 1'
#
loop_
_entity.id
_entity.type
_entity.pdbx_description
1 polymer ?
#
loop_
_entity_poly.entity_id
_entity_poly.type
_entity_poly.pdbx_seq_one_letter_code
_entity_poly.pdbx_strand_id
1 'polypeptide(L)'
;MCTDTSCACYRYVFFVTVNGKEYAAAPLYFTTLGPSIKPVSVLLNGNGGSVSPGFISVTLEKTYPALPTPVREGYTFTGWYTGTSSSAQRVSAGDAVPATPPSSLYAHCEKIPVADYTVTLHVYNGPIGTNFPFCWECALACPICSLPSFCCGRRPNCPLLWCSRCTTPARWR
;
A
#
# COMPACT_ATOMS: atom_id res chain seq x y z
N MET A 1 26.66 47.84 8.69
CA MET A 1 27.16 46.99 7.60
C MET A 1 27.75 45.76 8.25
N CYS A 2 27.18 44.58 8.02
CA CYS A 2 27.68 43.35 8.64
C CYS A 2 28.89 42.84 7.86
N THR A 3 30.03 42.76 8.51
CA THR A 3 31.34 42.40 7.93
C THR A 3 31.71 40.94 8.16
N ASP A 4 30.75 40.10 8.53
CA ASP A 4 30.97 38.69 8.83
C ASP A 4 30.21 37.81 7.84
N THR A 5 30.87 36.76 7.38
CA THR A 5 30.42 35.68 6.48
C THR A 5 29.14 34.97 6.93
N SER A 6 28.64 35.29 8.12
CA SER A 6 27.41 34.78 8.69
C SER A 6 26.15 35.51 8.17
N CYS A 7 26.20 36.73 7.64
CA CYS A 7 24.98 37.49 7.33
C CYS A 7 24.42 37.23 5.92
N ALA A 8 23.12 36.90 5.83
CA ALA A 8 22.37 36.82 4.57
C ALA A 8 21.36 37.99 4.46
N CYS A 9 21.42 38.73 3.36
CA CYS A 9 20.44 39.78 3.03
C CYS A 9 19.41 39.22 2.03
N TYR A 10 18.14 39.24 2.41
CA TYR A 10 17.04 38.83 1.54
C TYR A 10 16.27 40.05 1.03
N ARG A 11 15.91 40.03 -0.26
CA ARG A 11 15.06 41.06 -0.90
C ARG A 11 13.72 40.44 -1.23
N TYR A 12 12.66 40.89 -0.55
CA TYR A 12 11.30 40.50 -0.87
C TYR A 12 10.60 41.65 -1.59
N VAL A 13 9.94 41.32 -2.71
CA VAL A 13 9.09 42.24 -3.47
C VAL A 13 7.69 41.64 -3.46
N PHE A 14 6.74 42.34 -2.86
CA PHE A 14 5.35 41.93 -2.84
C PHE A 14 4.66 42.49 -4.07
N PHE A 15 3.85 41.67 -4.73
CA PHE A 15 3.02 42.08 -5.86
C PHE A 15 1.57 42.12 -5.39
N VAL A 16 0.86 43.21 -5.71
CA VAL A 16 -0.57 43.35 -5.48
C VAL A 16 -1.26 43.50 -6.82
N THR A 17 -2.30 42.71 -7.06
CA THR A 17 -3.07 42.75 -8.30
C THR A 17 -4.33 43.58 -8.10
N VAL A 18 -4.49 44.66 -8.86
CA VAL A 18 -5.69 45.51 -8.87
C VAL A 18 -6.22 45.55 -10.30
N ASN A 19 -7.47 45.13 -10.50
CA ASN A 19 -8.13 45.07 -11.81
C ASN A 19 -7.32 44.29 -12.88
N GLY A 20 -6.66 43.19 -12.48
CA GLY A 20 -5.88 42.35 -13.39
C GLY A 20 -4.49 42.89 -13.76
N LYS A 21 -4.08 44.03 -13.18
CA LYS A 21 -2.73 44.59 -13.33
C LYS A 21 -1.94 44.40 -12.04
N GLU A 22 -0.73 43.86 -12.15
CA GLU A 22 0.19 43.72 -11.02
C GLU A 22 0.92 45.03 -10.72
N TYR A 23 1.03 45.34 -9.44
CA TYR A 23 1.77 46.47 -8.91
C TYR A 23 2.77 45.94 -7.88
N ALA A 24 4.05 46.21 -8.10
CA ALA A 24 5.10 45.87 -7.15
C ALA A 24 5.12 46.93 -6.02
N ALA A 25 5.04 46.49 -4.77
CA ALA A 25 5.28 47.34 -3.62
C ALA A 25 6.76 47.68 -3.48
N ALA A 26 7.07 48.66 -2.62
CA ALA A 26 8.45 48.97 -2.28
C ALA A 26 9.16 47.72 -1.72
N PRO A 27 10.39 47.41 -2.17
CA PRO A 27 11.12 46.26 -1.68
C PRO A 27 11.39 46.41 -0.19
N LEU A 28 11.05 45.39 0.58
CA LEU A 28 11.44 45.31 1.98
C LEU A 28 12.77 44.56 2.06
N TYR A 29 13.74 45.19 2.72
CA TYR A 29 15.05 44.62 3.01
C TYR A 29 15.04 44.14 4.46
N PHE A 30 15.36 42.87 4.68
CA PHE A 30 15.58 42.34 6.02
C PHE A 30 16.95 41.69 6.09
N THR A 31 17.70 42.04 7.14
CA THR A 31 18.99 41.44 7.44
C THR A 31 18.77 40.44 8.58
N THR A 32 18.86 39.16 8.27
CA THR A 32 18.91 38.14 9.33
C THR A 32 20.30 38.18 9.97
N LEU A 33 20.40 38.51 11.26
CA LEU A 33 21.59 38.26 12.05
C LEU A 33 21.56 36.80 12.51
N GLY A 34 22.42 35.96 11.93
CA GLY A 34 22.52 34.53 12.26
C GLY A 34 23.22 33.79 11.13
N PRO A 35 23.78 32.59 11.37
CA PRO A 35 24.53 31.84 10.37
C PRO A 35 23.68 31.64 9.11
N SER A 36 24.25 31.98 7.95
CA SER A 36 23.67 31.69 6.63
C SER A 36 23.61 30.18 6.44
N ILE A 37 22.50 29.55 6.84
CA ILE A 37 22.33 28.10 6.72
C ILE A 37 21.94 27.81 5.26
N LYS A 38 22.93 27.44 4.44
CA LYS A 38 22.66 27.04 3.06
C LYS A 38 21.87 25.73 3.05
N PRO A 39 20.71 25.66 2.36
CA PRO A 39 20.01 24.41 2.19
C PRO A 39 20.85 23.46 1.33
N VAL A 40 20.97 22.21 1.78
CA VAL A 40 21.60 21.12 1.04
C VAL A 40 20.52 20.35 0.30
N SER A 41 20.76 20.02 -0.97
CA SER A 41 19.84 19.19 -1.75
C SER A 41 20.21 17.72 -1.60
N VAL A 42 19.27 16.91 -1.16
CA VAL A 42 19.41 15.45 -1.03
C VAL A 42 18.54 14.78 -2.09
N LEU A 43 19.16 13.93 -2.90
CA LEU A 43 18.47 13.19 -3.96
C LEU A 43 17.71 12.00 -3.37
N LEU A 44 16.54 11.71 -3.93
CA LEU A 44 15.69 10.60 -3.54
C LEU A 44 15.71 9.53 -4.63
N ASN A 45 16.39 8.43 -4.34
CA ASN A 45 16.46 7.29 -5.24
C ASN A 45 15.38 6.26 -4.88
N GLY A 46 14.38 6.14 -5.75
CA GLY A 46 13.27 5.17 -5.60
C GLY A 46 13.66 3.71 -5.74
N ASN A 47 14.93 3.39 -6.06
CA ASN A 47 15.46 2.03 -6.23
C ASN A 47 14.56 1.15 -7.13
N GLY A 48 14.24 1.66 -8.32
CA GLY A 48 13.30 1.03 -9.27
C GLY A 48 11.83 1.42 -9.10
N GLY A 49 11.48 2.20 -8.07
CA GLY A 49 10.20 2.88 -7.95
C GLY A 49 10.23 4.31 -8.51
N SER A 50 9.06 4.86 -8.79
CA SER A 50 8.88 6.26 -9.17
C SER A 50 8.76 7.14 -7.93
N VAL A 51 9.49 8.26 -7.92
CA VAL A 51 9.52 9.23 -6.81
C VAL A 51 9.31 10.63 -7.38
N SER A 52 8.37 11.37 -6.82
CA SER A 52 8.16 12.78 -7.13
C SER A 52 7.78 13.55 -5.86
N PRO A 53 8.50 14.63 -5.50
CA PRO A 53 9.71 15.14 -6.16
C PRO A 53 10.93 14.24 -5.93
N GLY A 54 11.86 14.18 -6.89
CA GLY A 54 13.07 13.35 -6.84
C GLY A 54 14.20 13.87 -5.93
N PHE A 55 13.97 14.96 -5.20
CA PHE A 55 14.90 15.54 -4.26
C PHE A 55 14.17 16.33 -3.17
N ILE A 56 14.86 16.57 -2.05
CA ILE A 56 14.42 17.46 -0.99
C ILE A 56 15.52 18.44 -0.63
N SER A 57 15.14 19.63 -0.14
CA SER A 57 16.07 20.59 0.44
C SER A 57 16.04 20.45 1.95
N VAL A 58 17.21 20.19 2.56
CA VAL A 58 17.38 20.09 4.00
C VAL A 58 18.25 21.22 4.52
N THR A 59 17.98 21.67 5.73
CA THR A 59 18.79 22.68 6.40
C THR A 59 19.64 21.97 7.45
N LEU A 60 20.95 22.26 7.47
CA LEU A 60 21.86 21.71 8.50
C LEU A 60 21.37 22.13 9.89
N GLU A 61 21.58 21.28 10.89
CA GLU A 61 21.16 21.50 12.29
C GLU A 61 19.63 21.62 12.49
N LYS A 62 18.85 21.29 11.46
CA LYS A 62 17.40 21.12 11.53
C LYS A 62 17.03 19.66 11.36
N THR A 63 15.73 19.40 11.28
CA THR A 63 15.20 18.06 11.06
C THR A 63 14.84 17.85 9.60
N TYR A 64 14.80 16.58 9.18
CA TYR A 64 14.33 16.22 7.85
C TYR A 64 12.85 16.63 7.68
N PRO A 65 12.49 17.25 6.54
CA PRO A 65 11.09 17.55 6.21
C PRO A 65 10.31 16.27 5.88
N ALA A 66 9.03 16.40 5.56
CA ALA A 66 8.24 15.30 5.04
C ALA A 66 8.87 14.72 3.77
N LEU A 67 9.12 13.40 3.78
CA LEU A 67 9.70 12.68 2.64
C LEU A 67 8.58 12.13 1.77
N PRO A 68 8.64 12.28 0.44
CA PRO A 68 7.65 11.67 -0.45
C PRO A 68 7.75 10.15 -0.39
N THR A 69 6.63 9.48 -0.67
CA THR A 69 6.54 8.03 -0.69
C THR A 69 6.79 7.53 -2.12
N PRO A 70 7.79 6.65 -2.36
CA PRO A 70 7.99 6.02 -3.66
C PRO A 70 6.83 5.06 -3.98
N VAL A 71 6.53 4.91 -5.27
CA VAL A 71 5.59 3.90 -5.75
C VAL A 71 6.33 2.86 -6.59
N ARG A 72 6.18 1.59 -6.22
CA ARG A 72 6.75 0.44 -6.95
C ARG A 72 5.76 -0.71 -6.96
N GLU A 73 5.32 -1.14 -8.15
CA GLU A 73 4.33 -2.21 -8.29
C GLU A 73 4.82 -3.54 -7.70
N GLY A 74 3.96 -4.19 -6.90
CA GLY A 74 4.28 -5.46 -6.24
C GLY A 74 5.19 -5.35 -5.02
N TYR A 75 5.46 -4.14 -4.52
CA TYR A 75 6.29 -3.90 -3.34
C TYR A 75 5.61 -2.92 -2.37
N THR A 76 5.90 -3.08 -1.07
CA THR A 76 5.50 -2.18 0.01
C THR A 76 6.71 -1.35 0.44
N PHE A 77 6.58 -0.03 0.47
CA PHE A 77 7.63 0.87 0.94
C PHE A 77 7.82 0.75 2.46
N THR A 78 9.06 0.52 2.92
CA THR A 78 9.39 0.36 4.36
C THR A 78 10.08 1.59 4.95
N GLY A 79 10.78 2.37 4.14
CA GLY A 79 11.42 3.62 4.58
C GLY A 79 12.53 4.11 3.66
N TRP A 80 13.03 5.30 3.99
CA TRP A 80 14.22 5.89 3.38
C TRP A 80 15.46 5.53 4.17
N TYR A 81 16.57 5.25 3.48
CA TYR A 81 17.82 4.82 4.08
C TYR A 81 19.02 5.58 3.50
N THR A 82 20.09 5.72 4.28
CA THR A 82 21.34 6.38 3.84
C THR A 82 22.13 5.59 2.79
N GLY A 83 21.69 4.37 2.46
CA GLY A 83 22.33 3.47 1.50
C GLY A 83 21.47 2.25 1.17
N THR A 84 21.99 1.39 0.30
CA THR A 84 21.37 0.12 -0.09
C THR A 84 21.86 -1.09 0.73
N SER A 85 22.89 -0.91 1.54
CA SER A 85 23.44 -1.97 2.40
C SER A 85 22.54 -2.24 3.62
N SER A 86 22.68 -3.43 4.21
CA SER A 86 22.01 -3.79 5.47
C SER A 86 22.46 -2.96 6.68
N SER A 87 23.61 -2.29 6.58
CA SER A 87 24.14 -1.36 7.58
C SER A 87 23.59 0.07 7.45
N ALA A 88 22.80 0.35 6.40
CA ALA A 88 22.26 1.67 6.15
C ALA A 88 21.31 2.11 7.27
N GLN A 89 21.42 3.37 7.66
CA GLN A 89 20.57 3.95 8.70
C GLN A 89 19.25 4.41 8.09
N ARG A 90 18.15 4.14 8.79
CA ARG A 90 16.82 4.62 8.40
C ARG A 90 16.72 6.12 8.67
N VAL A 91 16.09 6.85 7.76
CA VAL A 91 15.83 8.29 7.85
C VAL A 91 14.33 8.53 7.73
N SER A 92 13.79 9.32 8.65
CA SER A 92 12.38 9.67 8.76
C SER A 92 12.24 11.19 8.86
N ALA A 93 11.04 11.69 8.52
CA ALA A 93 10.71 13.08 8.79
C ALA A 93 10.81 13.35 10.30
N GLY A 94 11.43 14.45 10.69
CA GLY A 94 11.69 14.79 12.09
C GLY A 94 13.05 14.33 12.63
N ASP A 95 13.77 13.45 11.93
CA ASP A 95 15.12 13.07 12.35
C ASP A 95 16.09 14.24 12.18
N ALA A 96 17.09 14.34 13.05
CA ALA A 96 18.11 15.38 12.96
C ALA A 96 18.97 15.19 11.71
N VAL A 97 19.17 16.27 10.94
CA VAL A 97 20.07 16.28 9.79
C VAL A 97 21.52 16.30 10.31
N PRO A 98 22.36 15.30 9.99
CA PRO A 98 23.74 15.29 10.44
C PRO A 98 24.53 16.44 9.78
N ALA A 99 25.64 16.84 10.40
CA ALA A 99 26.52 17.90 9.87
C ALA A 99 26.98 17.62 8.43
N THR A 100 27.13 16.33 8.08
CA THR A 100 27.41 15.85 6.74
C THR A 100 26.26 14.94 6.28
N PRO A 101 25.19 15.49 5.68
CA PRO A 101 24.09 14.70 5.17
C PRO A 101 24.54 13.87 3.95
N PRO A 102 23.93 12.70 3.71
CA PRO A 102 24.19 11.94 2.50
C PRO A 102 23.69 12.72 1.27
N SER A 103 24.39 12.57 0.15
CA SER A 103 23.96 13.16 -1.13
C SER A 103 22.69 12.51 -1.68
N SER A 104 22.40 11.26 -1.29
CA SER A 104 21.23 10.50 -1.74
C SER A 104 20.67 9.62 -0.64
N LEU A 105 19.34 9.54 -0.59
CA LEU A 105 18.60 8.55 0.19
C LEU A 105 18.02 7.51 -0.76
N TYR A 106 17.93 6.28 -0.27
CA TYR A 106 17.49 5.12 -1.03
C TYR A 106 16.21 4.56 -0.43
N ALA A 107 15.20 4.36 -1.28
CA ALA A 107 13.97 3.70 -0.90
C ALA A 107 14.22 2.21 -0.71
N HIS A 108 13.87 1.69 0.46
CA HIS A 108 13.74 0.26 0.66
C HIS A 108 12.27 -0.12 0.52
N CYS A 109 12.03 -1.15 -0.29
CA CYS A 109 10.70 -1.69 -0.52
C CYS A 109 10.76 -3.22 -0.37
N GLU A 110 9.80 -3.78 0.35
CA GLU A 110 9.67 -5.21 0.56
C GLU A 110 8.67 -5.80 -0.44
N LYS A 111 8.95 -6.96 -1.01
CA LYS A 111 8.06 -7.58 -2.01
C LYS A 111 6.78 -8.02 -1.32
N ILE A 112 5.63 -7.70 -1.90
CA ILE A 112 4.34 -8.17 -1.38
C ILE A 112 4.26 -9.69 -1.64
N PRO A 113 4.07 -10.53 -0.62
CA PRO A 113 3.92 -11.96 -0.81
C PRO A 113 2.64 -12.22 -1.62
N VAL A 114 2.79 -12.91 -2.75
CA VAL A 114 1.64 -13.37 -3.54
C VAL A 114 1.14 -14.64 -2.87
N ALA A 115 -0.12 -14.65 -2.43
CA ALA A 115 -0.75 -15.89 -1.99
C ALA A 115 -1.06 -16.75 -3.21
N ASP A 116 -0.54 -17.98 -3.22
CA ASP A 116 -0.91 -18.97 -4.21
C ASP A 116 -2.34 -19.46 -3.90
N TYR A 117 -3.25 -19.32 -4.87
CA TYR A 117 -4.60 -19.87 -4.77
C TYR A 117 -4.69 -21.12 -5.63
N THR A 118 -5.10 -22.24 -5.03
CA THR A 118 -5.39 -23.47 -5.78
C THR A 118 -6.85 -23.44 -6.23
N VAL A 119 -7.08 -23.42 -7.54
CA VAL A 119 -8.42 -23.54 -8.12
C VAL A 119 -8.69 -25.01 -8.39
N THR A 120 -9.56 -25.63 -7.59
CA THR A 120 -10.03 -27.00 -7.83
C THR A 120 -11.21 -26.98 -8.79
N LEU A 121 -10.99 -27.41 -10.03
CA LEU A 121 -12.06 -27.62 -10.99
C LEU A 121 -12.70 -29.00 -10.75
N HIS A 122 -13.95 -29.00 -10.29
CA HIS A 122 -14.75 -30.22 -10.24
C HIS A 122 -15.45 -30.42 -11.59
N VAL A 123 -14.90 -31.30 -12.43
CA VAL A 123 -15.53 -31.70 -13.69
C VAL A 123 -16.50 -32.85 -13.41
N TYR A 124 -17.80 -32.56 -13.46
CA TYR A 124 -18.83 -33.58 -13.36
C TYR A 124 -19.12 -34.13 -14.76
N ASN A 125 -18.64 -35.35 -15.04
CA ASN A 125 -18.97 -36.07 -16.26
C ASN A 125 -20.32 -36.79 -16.08
N GLY A 126 -21.40 -36.02 -16.04
CA GLY A 126 -22.76 -36.50 -16.09
C GLY A 126 -23.33 -36.40 -17.50
N PRO A 127 -24.27 -37.27 -17.91
CA PRO A 127 -24.98 -37.10 -19.17
C PRO A 127 -25.67 -35.74 -19.21
N ILE A 128 -25.32 -34.92 -20.21
CA ILE A 128 -25.96 -33.63 -20.47
C ILE A 128 -27.44 -33.89 -20.72
N GLY A 129 -28.31 -33.44 -19.81
CA GLY A 129 -29.76 -33.44 -20.04
C GLY A 129 -30.62 -34.34 -19.15
N THR A 130 -30.11 -34.92 -18.05
CA THR A 130 -31.01 -35.43 -17.00
C THR A 130 -31.03 -34.43 -15.85
N ASN A 131 -32.19 -33.79 -15.66
CA ASN A 131 -32.55 -33.06 -14.46
C ASN A 131 -32.45 -34.02 -13.26
N PHE A 132 -31.24 -34.22 -12.74
CA PHE A 132 -31.09 -34.75 -11.40
C PHE A 132 -31.32 -33.59 -10.44
N PRO A 133 -32.34 -33.65 -9.56
CA PRO A 133 -32.44 -32.73 -8.45
C PRO A 133 -31.42 -33.18 -7.40
N PHE A 134 -30.13 -33.15 -7.73
CA PHE A 134 -29.11 -33.15 -6.71
C PHE A 134 -29.18 -31.77 -6.06
N CYS A 135 -30.02 -31.68 -5.02
CA CYS A 135 -30.02 -30.58 -4.06
C CYS A 135 -28.62 -30.50 -3.45
N TRP A 136 -27.75 -29.74 -4.10
CA TRP A 136 -26.47 -29.28 -3.57
C TRP A 136 -26.65 -28.58 -2.20
N GLU A 137 -27.82 -28.02 -1.93
CA GLU A 137 -28.18 -27.44 -0.63
C GLU A 137 -28.35 -28.47 0.51
N CYS A 138 -28.53 -29.78 0.22
CA CYS A 138 -28.75 -30.79 1.26
C CYS A 138 -27.45 -31.33 1.89
N ALA A 139 -26.31 -31.23 1.21
CA ALA A 139 -25.05 -31.80 1.70
C ALA A 139 -24.45 -31.03 2.88
N LEU A 140 -24.71 -29.71 2.96
CA LEU A 140 -24.22 -28.88 4.07
C LEU A 140 -25.13 -28.92 5.30
N ALA A 141 -26.38 -29.39 5.17
CA ALA A 141 -27.38 -29.35 6.23
C ALA A 141 -27.57 -30.68 7.00
N CYS A 142 -26.98 -31.80 6.55
CA CYS A 142 -27.23 -33.10 7.18
C CYS A 142 -25.98 -34.01 7.29
N PRO A 143 -25.30 -34.08 8.45
CA PRO A 143 -24.09 -34.88 8.64
C PRO A 143 -24.33 -36.40 8.63
N ILE A 144 -25.59 -36.87 8.52
CA ILE A 144 -25.98 -38.28 8.61
C ILE A 144 -26.06 -38.94 7.21
N CYS A 145 -26.13 -38.14 6.14
CA CYS A 145 -26.25 -38.63 4.76
C CYS A 145 -24.95 -39.18 4.16
N SER A 146 -23.83 -39.08 4.86
CA SER A 146 -22.52 -39.62 4.46
C SER A 146 -22.34 -41.11 4.81
N LEU A 147 -23.30 -41.72 5.53
CA LEU A 147 -23.28 -43.14 5.83
C LEU A 147 -23.97 -43.95 4.72
N PRO A 148 -23.35 -45.03 4.20
CA PRO A 148 -23.84 -45.80 3.05
C PRO A 148 -25.18 -46.54 3.28
N SER A 149 -25.79 -46.41 4.47
CA SER A 149 -26.97 -47.15 4.91
C SER A 149 -28.26 -46.31 4.98
N PHE A 150 -28.23 -45.05 4.55
CA PHE A 150 -29.37 -44.12 4.62
C PHE A 150 -29.76 -43.60 3.24
N CYS A 151 -31.06 -43.69 2.94
CA CYS A 151 -31.66 -43.26 1.68
C CYS A 151 -32.56 -42.04 1.94
N CYS A 152 -32.47 -41.00 1.11
CA CYS A 152 -33.40 -39.87 1.15
C CYS A 152 -34.66 -40.21 0.33
N GLY A 153 -35.85 -40.02 0.91
CA GLY A 153 -37.12 -40.19 0.21
C GLY A 153 -38.04 -38.98 0.42
N ARG A 154 -38.85 -38.64 -0.60
CA ARG A 154 -40.02 -37.76 -0.43
C ARG A 154 -41.22 -38.60 -0.02
N ARG A 155 -41.89 -38.24 1.07
CA ARG A 155 -43.25 -38.74 1.33
C ARG A 155 -44.21 -38.01 0.39
N PRO A 156 -45.25 -38.67 -0.17
CA PRO A 156 -46.15 -38.04 -1.12
C PRO A 156 -46.86 -36.77 -0.62
N ASN A 157 -46.91 -36.53 0.70
CA ASN A 157 -47.64 -35.40 1.31
C ASN A 157 -46.85 -34.65 2.38
N CYS A 158 -45.51 -34.62 2.33
CA CYS A 158 -44.70 -33.83 3.27
C CYS A 158 -43.65 -33.01 2.51
N PRO A 159 -43.61 -31.67 2.64
CA PRO A 159 -42.62 -30.83 1.96
C PRO A 159 -41.21 -30.94 2.56
N LEU A 160 -41.06 -31.60 3.72
CA LEU A 160 -39.78 -31.83 4.37
C LEU A 160 -39.23 -33.22 4.01
N LEU A 161 -37.96 -33.25 3.60
CA LEU A 161 -37.19 -34.47 3.37
C LEU A 161 -37.00 -35.22 4.69
N TRP A 162 -37.14 -36.56 4.67
CA TRP A 162 -36.85 -37.39 5.82
C TRP A 162 -35.85 -38.50 5.46
N CYS A 163 -34.91 -38.77 6.37
CA CYS A 163 -33.91 -39.84 6.23
C CYS A 163 -34.35 -41.04 7.08
N SER A 164 -34.44 -42.22 6.47
CA SER A 164 -34.72 -43.48 7.18
C SER A 164 -33.68 -44.54 6.83
N ARG A 165 -33.42 -45.46 7.77
CA ARG A 165 -32.52 -46.61 7.60
C ARG A 165 -33.12 -47.52 6.53
N CYS A 166 -32.39 -47.83 5.45
CA CYS A 166 -32.94 -48.61 4.34
C CYS A 166 -33.10 -50.09 4.80
N THR A 167 -34.31 -50.51 5.14
CA THR A 167 -34.57 -51.83 5.79
C THR A 167 -35.00 -52.96 4.85
N THR A 168 -34.91 -52.82 3.53
CA THR A 168 -35.17 -53.95 2.61
C THR A 168 -34.28 -53.91 1.37
N PRO A 169 -33.79 -55.08 0.88
CA PRO A 169 -33.00 -55.14 -0.34
C PRO A 169 -33.90 -54.87 -1.54
N ALA A 170 -33.59 -53.83 -2.31
CA ALA A 170 -34.24 -53.56 -3.59
C ALA A 170 -33.95 -54.72 -4.55
N ARG A 171 -34.95 -55.57 -4.82
CA ARG A 171 -34.96 -56.41 -6.02
C ARG A 171 -35.28 -55.50 -7.19
N TRP A 172 -34.27 -55.24 -8.02
CA TRP A 172 -34.44 -54.67 -9.34
C TRP A 172 -35.13 -55.70 -10.23
N ARG A 173 -36.20 -55.29 -10.92
CA ARG A 173 -36.79 -56.01 -12.05
C ARG A 173 -36.78 -55.07 -13.24
#